data_AF-A0A1W2P795-F1
#
_entry.id   AF-A0A1W2P795-F1
#
_cell.length_a   1.000
_cell.length_b   1.000
_cell.length_c   1.000
_cell.angle_alpha   90.00
_cell.angle_beta   90.00
_cell.angle_gamma   90.00
#
_symmetry.space_group_name_H-M   'P 1'
#
loop_
_entity.id
_entity.type
_entity.pdbx_description
1 polymer ?
#
loop_
_entity_poly.entity_id
_entity_poly.type
_entity_poly.pdbx_seq_one_letter_code
_entity_poly.pdbx_strand_id
1 'polypeptide(L)'
;GGAQSIQMAVQGSIIKYLLFTREGKDCSLQSLCNLSQREQEQALAAMLAGILWAAGEAQKAIVCFDTKDIHSTSTLDYSSNNFIERFKGEGSHGVILFLYSLVLSRTFERLQKDLDTTTTHLLHSQAGGVSCRQAVLNLILTGRASPNVFNGYEEGKSEQSLHGILARSDIGYLQWNKDTSEGDQLSQVGSMLKTPTFPIWLCNINGNYSILFCTNRQLLSDWKMERVFDLHFYSGQPSQKKPVHLTIDTHSHHWEGEHHEDKHGSGRRFSSLEMVIRTKWREATINWNGTIPFF
;
A
#
# COMPACT_ATOMS: atom_id res chain seq x y z
N GLY A 1 -14.15 -0.36 5.56
CA GLY A 1 -13.26 0.56 4.82
C GLY A 1 -11.90 0.72 5.51
N GLY A 2 -11.84 1.42 6.65
CA GLY A 2 -10.58 1.80 7.30
C GLY A 2 -9.66 0.62 7.65
N ALA A 3 -10.20 -0.42 8.31
CA ALA A 3 -9.43 -1.61 8.65
C ALA A 3 -8.81 -2.30 7.42
N GLN A 4 -9.55 -2.40 6.30
CA GLN A 4 -9.05 -2.99 5.07
C GLN A 4 -7.87 -2.20 4.49
N SER A 5 -7.93 -0.88 4.49
CA SER A 5 -6.84 -0.04 3.97
C SER A 5 -5.53 -0.24 4.73
N ILE A 6 -5.61 -0.32 6.07
CA ILE A 6 -4.46 -0.61 6.94
C ILE A 6 -3.95 -2.03 6.70
N GLN A 7 -4.85 -3.01 6.64
CA GLN A 7 -4.50 -4.39 6.37
C GLN A 7 -3.75 -4.52 5.04
N MET A 8 -4.23 -3.90 3.96
CA MET A 8 -3.56 -3.95 2.67
C MET A 8 -2.18 -3.29 2.70
N ALA A 9 -2.03 -2.15 3.37
CA ALA A 9 -0.72 -1.50 3.54
C ALA A 9 0.29 -2.41 4.27
N VAL A 10 -0.16 -3.11 5.32
CA VAL A 10 0.65 -4.11 6.04
C VAL A 10 0.94 -5.32 5.14
N GLN A 11 -0.03 -5.80 4.35
CA GLN A 11 0.18 -6.89 3.40
C GLN A 11 1.25 -6.56 2.35
N GLY A 12 1.28 -5.33 1.84
CA GLY A 12 2.36 -4.89 0.94
C GLY A 12 3.74 -5.02 1.59
N SER A 13 3.84 -4.72 2.89
CA SER A 13 5.10 -4.88 3.65
C SER A 13 5.47 -6.35 3.84
N ILE A 14 4.49 -7.22 4.09
CA ILE A 14 4.70 -8.67 4.18
C ILE A 14 5.20 -9.22 2.84
N ILE A 15 4.57 -8.84 1.72
CA ILE A 15 5.01 -9.23 0.38
C ILE A 15 6.45 -8.75 0.11
N LYS A 16 6.79 -7.51 0.49
CA LYS A 16 8.16 -6.99 0.38
C LYS A 16 9.16 -7.85 1.13
N TYR A 17 8.87 -8.16 2.40
CA TYR A 17 9.75 -8.95 3.23
C TYR A 17 10.00 -10.34 2.63
N LEU A 18 8.91 -11.01 2.22
CA LEU A 18 8.97 -12.37 1.71
C LEU A 18 9.67 -12.48 0.35
N LEU A 19 9.48 -11.49 -0.53
CA LEU A 19 10.07 -11.49 -1.88
C LEU A 19 11.50 -10.94 -1.94
N PHE A 20 11.88 -10.02 -1.04
CA PHE A 20 13.11 -9.25 -1.26
C PHE A 20 14.03 -9.09 -0.06
N THR A 21 13.57 -9.39 1.16
CA THR A 21 14.34 -9.12 2.39
C THR A 21 14.68 -10.39 3.17
N ARG A 22 13.87 -11.45 3.05
CA ARG A 22 14.07 -12.71 3.76
C ARG A 22 15.34 -13.43 3.25
N GLU A 23 16.32 -13.59 4.13
CA GLU A 23 17.57 -14.27 3.80
C GLU A 23 17.40 -15.81 3.71
N GLY A 24 18.15 -16.43 2.80
CA GLY A 24 18.37 -17.89 2.77
C GLY A 24 17.20 -18.76 2.30
N LYS A 25 16.17 -18.19 1.66
CA LYS A 25 14.98 -18.92 1.17
C LYS A 25 14.60 -18.48 -0.24
N ASP A 26 13.93 -19.35 -0.99
CA ASP A 26 13.41 -19.03 -2.33
C ASP A 26 12.38 -17.89 -2.23
N CYS A 27 12.57 -16.85 -3.04
CA CYS A 27 11.77 -15.63 -3.08
C CYS A 27 10.79 -15.64 -4.28
N SER A 28 10.38 -16.82 -4.72
CA SER A 28 9.41 -17.00 -5.80
C SER A 28 7.96 -16.75 -5.35
N LEU A 29 7.08 -16.45 -6.31
CA LEU A 29 5.62 -16.40 -6.07
C LEU A 29 5.08 -17.72 -5.51
N GLN A 30 5.67 -18.85 -5.92
CA GLN A 30 5.28 -20.16 -5.43
C GLN A 30 5.58 -20.29 -3.93
N SER A 31 6.68 -19.70 -3.45
CA SER A 31 6.97 -19.64 -2.02
C SER A 31 5.93 -18.81 -1.25
N LEU A 32 5.38 -17.73 -1.82
CA LEU A 32 4.33 -16.93 -1.15
C LEU A 32 3.05 -17.76 -0.89
N CYS A 33 2.69 -18.63 -1.84
CA CYS A 33 1.49 -19.48 -1.74
C CYS A 33 1.65 -20.64 -0.75
N ASN A 34 2.88 -21.02 -0.40
CA ASN A 34 3.19 -22.24 0.36
C ASN A 34 3.78 -21.95 1.76
N LEU A 35 3.51 -20.77 2.33
CA LEU A 35 4.04 -20.39 3.64
C LEU A 35 3.34 -21.12 4.77
N SER A 36 4.12 -21.68 5.70
CA SER A 36 3.59 -22.23 6.94
C SER A 36 3.00 -21.13 7.84
N GLN A 37 2.07 -21.49 8.73
CA GLN A 37 1.48 -20.54 9.67
C GLN A 37 2.55 -19.80 10.50
N ARG A 38 3.58 -20.52 10.96
CA ARG A 38 4.71 -19.94 11.71
C ARG A 38 5.47 -18.89 10.90
N GLU A 39 5.72 -19.13 9.62
CA GLU A 39 6.39 -18.17 8.75
C GLU A 39 5.53 -16.92 8.50
N GLN A 40 4.21 -17.10 8.36
CA GLN A 40 3.28 -15.98 8.22
C GLN A 40 3.26 -15.12 9.50
N GLU A 41 3.28 -15.74 10.68
CA GLU A 41 3.34 -15.05 11.98
C GLU A 41 4.64 -14.29 12.17
N GLN A 42 5.77 -14.91 11.83
CA GLN A 42 7.09 -14.27 11.89
C GLN A 42 7.19 -13.09 10.92
N ALA A 43 6.71 -13.26 9.69
CA ALA A 43 6.70 -12.18 8.70
C ALA A 43 5.80 -11.01 9.15
N LEU A 44 4.61 -11.30 9.68
CA LEU A 44 3.71 -10.28 10.22
C LEU A 44 4.36 -9.54 11.40
N ALA A 45 4.94 -10.26 12.36
CA ALA A 45 5.61 -9.66 13.51
C ALA A 45 6.77 -8.75 13.09
N ALA A 46 7.64 -9.24 12.20
CA ALA A 46 8.77 -8.49 11.68
C ALA A 46 8.31 -7.21 10.97
N MET A 47 7.24 -7.28 10.17
CA MET A 47 6.72 -6.12 9.44
C MET A 47 6.01 -5.10 10.34
N LEU A 48 5.21 -5.54 11.31
CA LEU A 48 4.62 -4.62 12.28
C LEU A 48 5.72 -3.90 13.08
N ALA A 49 6.75 -4.63 13.55
CA ALA A 49 7.89 -4.04 14.23
C ALA A 49 8.64 -3.04 13.33
N GLY A 50 8.91 -3.40 12.07
CA GLY A 50 9.59 -2.53 11.11
C GLY A 50 8.81 -1.24 10.82
N ILE A 51 7.49 -1.32 10.67
CA ILE A 51 6.63 -0.15 10.46
C ILE A 51 6.65 0.77 11.69
N LEU A 52 6.53 0.21 12.91
CA LEU A 52 6.58 1.00 14.15
C LEU A 52 7.96 1.66 14.35
N TRP A 53 9.04 0.94 14.02
CA TRP A 53 10.40 1.46 14.06
C TRP A 53 10.61 2.62 13.08
N ALA A 54 10.06 2.51 11.87
CA ALA A 54 10.08 3.59 10.88
C ALA A 54 9.28 4.81 11.36
N ALA A 55 8.09 4.60 11.94
CA ALA A 55 7.27 5.68 12.50
C ALA A 55 8.01 6.46 13.61
N GLY A 56 8.81 5.77 14.43
CA GLY A 56 9.68 6.40 15.43
C GLY A 56 11.05 6.84 14.91
N GLU A 57 11.23 6.99 13.60
CA GLU A 57 12.46 7.47 12.93
C GLU A 57 13.72 6.68 13.31
N ALA A 58 13.57 5.36 13.44
CA ALA A 58 14.64 4.46 13.86
C ALA A 58 15.26 4.81 15.23
N GLN A 59 14.48 5.46 16.11
CA GLN A 59 14.90 5.78 17.49
C GLN A 59 14.10 5.00 18.53
N LYS A 60 12.81 4.79 18.28
CA LYS A 60 11.90 4.10 19.22
C LYS A 60 10.75 3.41 18.50
N ALA A 61 10.17 2.40 19.14
CA ALA A 61 8.90 1.80 18.75
C ALA A 61 8.08 1.55 20.01
N ILE A 62 6.79 1.90 19.97
CA ILE A 62 5.84 1.70 21.07
C ILE A 62 4.81 0.68 20.60
N VAL A 63 4.57 -0.34 21.42
CA VAL A 63 3.60 -1.39 21.16
C VAL A 63 2.49 -1.31 22.21
N CYS A 64 1.26 -1.14 21.75
CA CYS A 64 0.07 -1.13 22.59
C CYS A 64 -0.53 -2.53 22.67
N PHE A 65 -0.97 -2.91 23.85
CA PHE A 65 -1.64 -4.18 24.11
C PHE A 65 -2.79 -3.97 25.07
N ASP A 66 -3.89 -4.70 24.87
CA ASP A 66 -5.03 -4.72 25.78
C ASP A 66 -4.70 -5.62 26.97
N THR A 67 -4.57 -5.05 28.18
CA THR A 67 -4.41 -5.82 29.42
C THR A 67 -5.74 -5.85 30.18
N LYS A 68 -6.36 -7.03 30.27
CA LYS A 68 -7.48 -7.25 31.18
C LYS A 68 -7.05 -7.36 32.66
N ASP A 69 -5.76 -7.55 32.94
CA ASP A 69 -5.23 -7.69 34.31
C ASP A 69 -4.07 -6.73 34.59
N ILE A 70 -4.31 -5.74 35.45
CA ILE A 70 -3.34 -4.69 35.86
C ILE A 70 -2.38 -5.19 36.96
N HIS A 71 -2.55 -6.42 37.47
CA HIS A 71 -1.85 -6.89 38.67
C HIS A 71 -0.54 -7.65 38.46
N SER A 72 0.08 -7.59 37.28
CA SER A 72 1.40 -8.22 37.06
C SER A 72 2.42 -7.23 36.54
N THR A 73 2.95 -6.40 37.45
CA THR A 73 4.33 -5.90 37.35
C THR A 73 5.27 -7.09 37.44
N SER A 74 5.51 -7.74 36.32
CA SER A 74 6.69 -8.58 36.14
C SER A 74 7.38 -8.11 34.88
N THR A 75 8.69 -8.00 34.92
CA THR A 75 9.56 -7.88 33.75
C THR A 75 9.18 -8.98 32.77
N LEU A 76 8.35 -8.63 31.77
CA LEU A 76 7.71 -9.61 30.90
C LEU A 76 8.73 -10.14 29.90
N ASP A 77 9.10 -11.39 30.11
CA ASP A 77 9.69 -12.27 29.12
C ASP A 77 8.58 -12.60 28.08
N TYR A 78 8.28 -11.62 27.22
CA TYR A 78 7.26 -11.74 26.17
C TYR A 78 7.80 -12.70 25.10
N SER A 79 7.47 -13.99 25.23
CA SER A 79 7.55 -14.91 24.09
C SER A 79 6.78 -14.26 22.94
N SER A 80 7.48 -14.04 21.80
CA SER A 80 7.00 -13.30 20.64
C SER A 80 5.67 -13.82 20.04
N ASN A 81 5.20 -14.98 20.52
CA ASN A 81 3.99 -15.64 20.06
C ASN A 81 2.69 -14.99 20.59
N ASN A 82 2.68 -14.37 21.78
CA ASN A 82 1.44 -13.79 22.36
C ASN A 82 1.00 -12.50 21.63
N PHE A 83 1.95 -11.77 21.03
CA PHE A 83 1.65 -10.52 20.31
C PHE A 83 0.76 -10.76 19.09
N ILE A 84 1.05 -11.79 18.30
CA ILE A 84 0.34 -12.03 17.04
C ILE A 84 -1.05 -12.62 17.24
N GLU A 85 -1.23 -13.47 18.26
CA GLU A 85 -2.54 -14.03 18.60
C GLU A 85 -3.57 -12.94 18.91
N ARG A 86 -3.14 -11.85 19.57
CA ARG A 86 -4.00 -10.69 19.90
C ARG A 86 -4.37 -9.83 18.69
N PHE A 87 -3.67 -9.97 17.55
CA PHE A 87 -3.96 -9.25 16.31
C PHE A 87 -4.79 -10.06 15.32
N LYS A 88 -4.83 -11.39 15.48
CA LYS A 88 -5.46 -12.32 14.54
C LYS A 88 -6.84 -12.82 14.95
N GLY A 89 -7.22 -12.71 16.23
CA GLY A 89 -8.50 -13.20 16.73
C GLY A 89 -9.72 -12.50 16.10
N GLU A 90 -10.78 -13.24 15.83
CA GLU A 90 -12.09 -12.67 15.47
C GLU A 90 -12.61 -11.83 16.67
N GLY A 91 -13.03 -10.60 16.41
CA GLY A 91 -13.35 -9.63 17.47
C GLY A 91 -12.13 -9.00 18.16
N SER A 92 -10.91 -9.22 17.66
CA SER A 92 -9.70 -8.59 18.22
C SER A 92 -9.61 -7.11 17.93
N HIS A 93 -9.01 -6.38 18.87
CA HIS A 93 -8.70 -4.96 18.76
C HIS A 93 -7.39 -4.69 18.00
N GLY A 94 -6.88 -5.66 17.21
CA GLY A 94 -5.55 -5.61 16.60
C GLY A 94 -5.30 -4.37 15.75
N VAL A 95 -6.24 -4.00 14.88
CA VAL A 95 -6.09 -2.81 14.01
C VAL A 95 -6.05 -1.52 14.82
N ILE A 96 -6.88 -1.38 15.85
CA ILE A 96 -6.90 -0.15 16.67
C ILE A 96 -5.66 -0.08 17.58
N LEU A 97 -5.24 -1.21 18.16
CA LEU A 97 -3.99 -1.29 18.92
C LEU A 97 -2.77 -0.96 18.04
N PHE A 98 -2.78 -1.40 16.78
CA PHE A 98 -1.75 -1.02 15.81
C PHE A 98 -1.72 0.48 15.57
N LEU A 99 -2.89 1.12 15.39
CA LEU A 99 -2.99 2.56 15.20
C LEU A 99 -2.48 3.34 16.41
N TYR A 100 -2.83 2.94 17.63
CA TYR A 100 -2.26 3.55 18.83
C TYR A 100 -0.75 3.37 18.91
N SER A 101 -0.25 2.18 18.57
CA SER A 101 1.18 1.88 18.51
C SER A 101 1.91 2.81 17.53
N LEU A 102 1.34 3.03 16.34
CA LEU A 102 1.86 3.95 15.32
C LEU A 102 1.90 5.40 15.83
N VAL A 103 0.78 5.90 16.36
CA VAL A 103 0.68 7.29 16.86
C VAL A 103 1.67 7.53 17.99
N LEU A 104 1.79 6.60 18.94
CA LEU A 104 2.71 6.74 20.06
C LEU A 104 4.18 6.61 19.64
N SER A 105 4.48 5.70 18.70
CA SER A 105 5.82 5.60 18.09
C SER A 105 6.21 6.91 17.40
N ARG A 106 5.27 7.49 16.64
CA ARG A 106 5.48 8.79 15.97
C ARG A 106 5.54 9.96 16.94
N THR A 107 4.83 9.92 18.06
CA THR A 107 4.52 11.03 19.01
C THR A 107 3.50 12.03 18.50
N PHE A 108 2.74 12.63 19.43
CA PHE A 108 1.75 13.65 19.10
C PHE A 108 2.38 14.91 18.52
N GLU A 109 3.54 15.34 19.05
CA GLU A 109 4.23 16.55 18.62
C GLU A 109 4.74 16.41 17.18
N ARG A 110 5.32 15.26 16.82
CA ARG A 110 5.75 15.02 15.43
C ARG A 110 4.56 14.77 14.51
N LEU A 111 3.52 14.08 14.98
CA LEU A 111 2.31 13.85 14.20
C LEU A 111 1.62 15.18 13.83
N GLN A 112 1.51 16.12 14.76
CA GLN A 112 0.97 17.46 14.49
C GLN A 112 1.79 18.23 13.44
N LYS A 113 3.11 18.02 13.40
CA LYS A 113 3.99 18.63 12.39
C LYS A 113 3.90 17.95 11.03
N ASP A 114 3.58 16.66 10.99
CA ASP A 114 3.39 15.93 9.74
C ASP A 114 2.11 16.39 9.03
N LEU A 115 1.04 16.60 9.80
CA LEU A 115 -0.26 17.03 9.30
C LEU A 115 -0.23 18.48 8.81
N ASP A 116 -1.20 18.82 7.97
CA ASP A 116 -1.42 20.16 7.44
C ASP A 116 -2.92 20.49 7.45
N THR A 117 -3.29 21.59 6.81
CA THR A 117 -4.68 22.06 6.78
C THR A 117 -5.63 21.19 5.95
N THR A 118 -5.14 20.27 5.12
CA THR A 118 -6.00 19.30 4.39
C THR A 118 -6.56 18.24 5.30
N THR A 119 -5.86 17.93 6.40
CA THR A 119 -6.38 16.99 7.40
C THR A 119 -5.75 17.18 8.77
N THR A 120 -6.60 17.39 9.77
CA THR A 120 -6.23 17.43 11.20
C THR A 120 -6.58 16.13 11.93
N HIS A 121 -7.20 15.19 11.24
CA HIS A 121 -7.71 13.93 11.81
C HIS A 121 -7.14 12.74 11.04
N LEU A 122 -6.84 11.65 11.74
CA LEU A 122 -6.34 10.42 11.11
C LEU A 122 -7.45 9.50 10.59
N LEU A 123 -8.61 9.55 11.24
CA LEU A 123 -9.77 8.72 10.94
C LEU A 123 -10.94 9.62 10.52
N HIS A 124 -11.73 9.13 9.58
CA HIS A 124 -12.94 9.80 9.10
C HIS A 124 -14.14 8.86 9.25
N SER A 125 -15.17 9.31 9.95
CA SER A 125 -16.42 8.58 10.13
C SER A 125 -17.46 9.07 9.12
N GLN A 126 -18.02 8.16 8.32
CA GLN A 126 -19.05 8.46 7.32
C GLN A 126 -20.09 7.33 7.33
N ALA A 127 -21.38 7.68 7.44
CA ALA A 127 -22.51 6.75 7.31
C ALA A 127 -22.38 5.45 8.15
N GLY A 128 -21.87 5.55 9.38
CA GLY A 128 -21.69 4.41 10.30
C GLY A 128 -20.43 3.58 10.07
N GLY A 129 -19.60 3.91 9.06
CA GLY A 129 -18.30 3.30 8.81
C GLY A 129 -17.13 4.21 9.19
N VAL A 130 -16.05 3.61 9.68
CA VAL A 130 -14.76 4.30 9.89
C VAL A 130 -13.85 4.04 8.69
N SER A 131 -13.31 5.11 8.12
CA SER A 131 -12.30 5.11 7.06
C SER A 131 -11.01 5.77 7.55
N CYS A 132 -9.88 5.39 6.97
CA CYS A 132 -8.59 5.98 7.30
C CYS A 132 -8.30 7.10 6.30
N ARG A 133 -7.74 8.21 6.79
CA ARG A 133 -7.20 9.27 5.94
C ARG A 133 -5.88 8.83 5.33
N GLN A 134 -5.51 9.44 4.22
CA GLN A 134 -4.25 9.16 3.53
C GLN A 134 -3.02 9.29 4.44
N ALA A 135 -3.05 10.24 5.40
CA ALA A 135 -2.04 10.41 6.44
C ALA A 135 -1.69 9.11 7.18
N VAL A 136 -2.69 8.26 7.48
CA VAL A 136 -2.46 6.96 8.15
C VAL A 136 -1.70 5.99 7.24
N LEU A 137 -2.05 5.96 5.95
CA LEU A 137 -1.39 5.10 4.97
C LEU A 137 0.05 5.56 4.74
N ASN A 138 0.26 6.86 4.61
CA ASN A 138 1.59 7.43 4.47
C ASN A 138 2.44 7.19 5.73
N LEU A 139 1.84 7.22 6.93
CA LEU A 139 2.53 6.85 8.17
C LEU A 139 3.00 5.40 8.15
N ILE A 140 2.18 4.48 7.64
CA ILE A 140 2.54 3.07 7.49
C ILE A 140 3.63 2.88 6.43
N LEU A 141 3.51 3.56 5.27
CA LEU A 141 4.42 3.38 4.13
C LEU A 141 5.78 4.07 4.33
N THR A 142 5.80 5.23 4.99
CA THR A 142 6.96 6.14 5.03
C THR A 142 7.45 6.48 6.42
N GLY A 143 6.69 6.13 7.48
CA GLY A 143 6.98 6.56 8.85
C GLY A 143 6.58 8.00 9.16
N ARG A 144 5.99 8.74 8.22
CA ARG A 144 5.42 10.09 8.44
C ARG A 144 3.97 10.19 7.98
N ALA A 145 3.17 10.93 8.73
CA ALA A 145 1.74 11.08 8.48
C ALA A 145 1.40 12.23 7.53
N SER A 146 2.26 12.52 6.54
CA SER A 146 1.99 13.56 5.53
C SER A 146 0.62 13.31 4.88
N PRO A 147 -0.30 14.28 4.79
CA PRO A 147 -1.65 14.04 4.30
C PRO A 147 -1.73 13.75 2.80
N ASN A 148 -0.78 14.26 2.02
CA ASN A 148 -0.86 14.25 0.56
C ASN A 148 0.12 13.25 -0.08
N VAL A 149 -0.11 12.98 -1.36
CA VAL A 149 0.62 11.95 -2.14
C VAL A 149 1.59 12.53 -3.17
N PHE A 150 1.62 13.86 -3.33
CA PHE A 150 2.61 14.56 -4.15
C PHE A 150 3.98 14.62 -3.45
N ASN A 151 5.00 15.15 -4.13
CA ASN A 151 6.36 15.22 -3.60
C ASN A 151 6.61 16.50 -2.79
N GLY A 152 7.34 16.39 -1.68
CA GLY A 152 7.84 17.55 -0.95
C GLY A 152 6.72 18.40 -0.35
N TYR A 153 6.83 19.71 -0.53
CA TYR A 153 5.84 20.69 -0.10
C TYR A 153 5.27 21.41 -1.32
N GLU A 154 3.97 21.65 -1.32
CA GLU A 154 3.29 22.44 -2.36
C GLU A 154 2.50 23.59 -1.74
N GLU A 155 2.29 24.66 -2.50
CA GLU A 155 1.46 25.78 -2.07
C GLU A 155 -0.02 25.48 -2.34
N GLY A 156 -0.84 25.50 -1.30
CA GLY A 156 -2.28 25.37 -1.42
C GLY A 156 -2.92 26.62 -2.01
N LYS A 157 -4.19 26.51 -2.42
CA LYS A 157 -5.00 27.61 -2.99
C LYS A 157 -5.12 28.86 -2.11
N SER A 158 -4.77 28.75 -0.83
CA SER A 158 -4.82 29.83 0.17
C SER A 158 -3.45 30.13 0.77
N GLU A 159 -2.37 29.95 0.00
CA GLU A 159 -0.96 30.24 0.37
C GLU A 159 -0.44 29.44 1.59
N GLN A 160 -1.16 28.40 1.97
CA GLN A 160 -0.76 27.46 3.02
C GLN A 160 0.21 26.41 2.45
N SER A 161 1.24 26.06 3.22
CA SER A 161 2.14 24.96 2.84
C SER A 161 1.43 23.62 3.06
N LEU A 162 1.30 22.84 1.99
CA LEU A 162 0.75 21.49 1.99
C LEU A 162 1.89 20.47 2.02
N HIS A 163 1.73 19.45 2.83
CA HIS A 163 2.76 18.46 3.13
C HIS A 163 2.53 17.19 2.32
N GLY A 164 3.49 16.88 1.45
CA GLY A 164 3.56 15.64 0.69
C GLY A 164 4.65 14.70 1.19
N ILE A 165 5.13 13.85 0.29
CA ILE A 165 6.10 12.79 0.58
C ILE A 165 7.52 13.32 0.41
N LEU A 166 8.30 13.25 1.49
CA LEU A 166 9.63 13.86 1.56
C LEU A 166 10.76 12.95 1.03
N ALA A 167 10.54 11.65 0.97
CA ALA A 167 11.55 10.68 0.57
C ALA A 167 10.92 9.50 -0.17
N ARG A 168 11.71 8.87 -1.04
CA ARG A 168 11.30 7.68 -1.79
C ARG A 168 10.91 6.58 -0.83
N SER A 169 9.70 6.04 -0.99
CA SER A 169 9.20 4.94 -0.18
C SER A 169 9.70 3.59 -0.70
N ASP A 170 9.84 2.63 0.22
CA ASP A 170 10.13 1.24 -0.14
C ASP A 170 8.98 0.58 -0.90
N ILE A 171 7.75 0.94 -0.54
CA ILE A 171 6.51 0.46 -1.13
C ILE A 171 5.77 1.67 -1.69
N GLY A 172 5.37 1.55 -2.95
CA GLY A 172 4.75 2.63 -3.68
C GLY A 172 3.28 2.79 -3.33
N TYR A 173 2.69 3.82 -3.91
CA TYR A 173 1.26 4.04 -3.88
C TYR A 173 0.80 4.44 -5.28
N LEU A 174 -0.35 3.96 -5.70
CA LEU A 174 -1.03 4.40 -6.92
C LEU A 174 -2.49 4.66 -6.59
N GLN A 175 -3.07 5.66 -7.23
CA GLN A 175 -4.45 6.03 -7.00
C GLN A 175 -5.14 6.32 -8.32
N TRP A 176 -6.35 5.81 -8.43
CA TRP A 176 -7.28 6.21 -9.48
C TRP A 176 -8.69 6.27 -8.93
N ASN A 177 -9.38 7.37 -9.23
CA ASN A 177 -10.79 7.55 -8.89
C ASN A 177 -11.48 8.16 -10.11
N LYS A 178 -12.63 7.58 -10.48
CA LYS A 178 -13.44 8.03 -11.62
C LYS A 178 -13.93 9.47 -11.49
N ASP A 179 -14.14 9.95 -10.26
CA ASP A 179 -14.69 11.28 -9.99
C ASP A 179 -13.62 12.38 -9.88
N THR A 180 -12.33 12.01 -9.94
CA THR A 180 -11.23 13.00 -9.89
C THR A 180 -11.08 13.66 -11.26
N SER A 181 -11.14 15.00 -11.28
CA SER A 181 -10.91 15.76 -12.50
C SER A 181 -9.44 15.67 -12.93
N GLU A 182 -9.18 15.54 -14.24
CA GLU A 182 -7.84 15.35 -14.81
C GLU A 182 -6.85 16.53 -14.59
N GLY A 183 -7.26 17.57 -13.86
CA GLY A 183 -6.45 18.77 -13.57
C GLY A 183 -6.12 19.01 -12.09
N ASP A 184 -6.53 18.15 -11.17
CA ASP A 184 -6.22 18.34 -9.74
C ASP A 184 -4.78 17.87 -9.42
N GLN A 185 -3.82 18.76 -9.62
CA GLN A 185 -2.39 18.49 -9.41
C GLN A 185 -2.09 17.93 -8.00
N LEU A 186 -2.82 18.40 -6.98
CA LEU A 186 -2.66 17.96 -5.59
C LEU A 186 -3.11 16.52 -5.36
N SER A 187 -3.98 15.99 -6.23
CA SER A 187 -4.42 14.58 -6.21
C SER A 187 -3.45 13.64 -6.93
N GLN A 188 -2.48 14.18 -7.68
CA GLN A 188 -1.54 13.37 -8.44
C GLN A 188 -0.48 12.78 -7.53
N VAL A 189 -0.35 11.45 -7.60
CA VAL A 189 0.70 10.75 -6.85
C VAL A 189 2.08 11.13 -7.41
N GLY A 190 2.96 11.61 -6.54
CA GLY A 190 4.32 12.02 -6.87
C GLY A 190 5.27 10.84 -7.10
N SER A 191 6.45 11.13 -7.65
CA SER A 191 7.46 10.11 -7.96
C SER A 191 7.98 9.38 -6.71
N MET A 192 7.98 10.00 -5.53
CA MET A 192 8.42 9.35 -4.29
C MET A 192 7.57 8.13 -3.91
N LEU A 193 6.33 8.05 -4.45
CA LEU A 193 5.42 6.92 -4.31
C LEU A 193 5.22 6.14 -5.63
N LYS A 194 5.26 6.78 -6.80
CA LYS A 194 5.11 6.09 -8.09
C LYS A 194 6.31 5.22 -8.46
N THR A 195 7.51 5.58 -8.01
CA THR A 195 8.75 4.83 -8.26
C THR A 195 9.36 4.35 -6.94
N PRO A 196 8.76 3.35 -6.26
CA PRO A 196 9.28 2.85 -4.99
C PRO A 196 10.61 2.10 -5.13
N THR A 197 11.28 1.81 -4.00
CA THR A 197 12.52 0.99 -3.98
C THR A 197 12.27 -0.44 -4.46
N PHE A 198 11.16 -1.03 -4.05
CA PHE A 198 10.73 -2.36 -4.48
C PHE A 198 9.48 -2.24 -5.34
N PRO A 199 9.32 -3.08 -6.39
CA PRO A 199 8.20 -2.98 -7.33
C PRO A 199 6.90 -3.52 -6.72
N ILE A 200 6.44 -2.88 -5.65
CA ILE A 200 5.21 -3.19 -4.91
C ILE A 200 4.50 -1.85 -4.69
N TRP A 201 3.20 -1.81 -4.98
CA TRP A 201 2.36 -0.64 -4.82
C TRP A 201 1.09 -0.97 -4.04
N LEU A 202 0.75 -0.12 -3.07
CA LEU A 202 -0.60 -0.02 -2.53
C LEU A 202 -1.46 0.77 -3.51
N CYS A 203 -2.49 0.15 -4.05
CA CYS A 203 -3.40 0.76 -5.01
C CYS A 203 -4.70 1.17 -4.32
N ASN A 204 -5.10 2.43 -4.48
CA ASN A 204 -6.44 2.92 -4.14
C ASN A 204 -7.25 3.10 -5.42
N ILE A 205 -8.21 2.19 -5.66
CA ILE A 205 -9.03 2.14 -6.87
C ILE A 205 -10.47 2.42 -6.45
N ASN A 206 -10.94 3.65 -6.68
CA ASN A 206 -12.26 4.12 -6.25
C ASN A 206 -12.55 3.85 -4.75
N GLY A 207 -11.55 4.03 -3.88
CA GLY A 207 -11.67 3.76 -2.44
C GLY A 207 -11.42 2.31 -2.01
N ASN A 208 -11.23 1.39 -2.96
CA ASN A 208 -10.86 0.01 -2.69
C ASN A 208 -9.35 -0.14 -2.69
N TYR A 209 -8.82 -0.65 -1.58
CA TYR A 209 -7.38 -0.85 -1.42
C TYR A 209 -6.97 -2.25 -1.88
N SER A 210 -5.88 -2.32 -2.64
CA SER A 210 -5.35 -3.54 -3.24
C SER A 210 -3.83 -3.45 -3.35
N ILE A 211 -3.15 -4.56 -3.63
CA ILE A 211 -1.70 -4.60 -3.88
C ILE A 211 -1.43 -4.99 -5.32
N LEU A 212 -0.52 -4.26 -5.95
CA LEU A 212 0.06 -4.57 -7.24
C LEU A 212 1.57 -4.79 -7.07
N PHE A 213 2.14 -5.85 -7.62
CA PHE A 213 3.57 -6.09 -7.45
C PHE A 213 4.22 -6.90 -8.58
N CYS A 214 5.52 -6.69 -8.77
CA CYS A 214 6.38 -7.51 -9.61
C CYS A 214 7.35 -8.31 -8.74
N THR A 215 7.76 -9.48 -9.19
CA THR A 215 8.85 -10.26 -8.56
C THR A 215 10.23 -9.81 -9.01
N ASN A 216 10.33 -9.15 -10.17
CA ASN A 216 11.61 -8.66 -10.68
C ASN A 216 11.99 -7.35 -9.97
N ARG A 217 12.90 -7.44 -8.99
CA ARG A 217 13.41 -6.27 -8.24
C ARG A 217 13.97 -5.17 -9.14
N GLN A 218 14.49 -5.52 -10.33
CA GLN A 218 15.11 -4.57 -11.24
C GLN A 218 14.11 -3.80 -12.12
N LEU A 219 12.81 -4.10 -12.04
CA LEU A 219 11.77 -3.49 -12.88
C LEU A 219 11.88 -1.95 -12.95
N LEU A 220 12.15 -1.29 -11.82
CA LEU A 220 12.20 0.17 -11.72
C LEU A 220 13.61 0.76 -11.79
N SER A 221 14.63 -0.08 -11.89
CA SER A 221 16.04 0.36 -11.95
C SER A 221 16.68 0.12 -13.32
N ASP A 222 16.12 -0.79 -14.11
CA ASP A 222 16.56 -1.06 -15.49
C ASP A 222 15.41 -0.77 -16.45
N TRP A 223 15.58 0.27 -17.25
CA TRP A 223 14.60 0.71 -18.26
C TRP A 223 14.26 -0.39 -19.28
N LYS A 224 15.14 -1.37 -19.51
CA LYS A 224 14.86 -2.51 -20.40
C LYS A 224 13.81 -3.44 -19.80
N MET A 225 13.82 -3.59 -18.48
CA MET A 225 12.87 -4.42 -17.74
C MET A 225 11.48 -3.77 -17.70
N GLU A 226 11.39 -2.44 -17.85
CA GLU A 226 10.13 -1.70 -17.86
C GLU A 226 9.44 -1.69 -19.25
N ARG A 227 9.99 -2.39 -20.26
CA ARG A 227 9.38 -2.53 -21.60
C ARG A 227 8.22 -3.51 -21.61
N VAL A 228 8.49 -4.75 -21.21
CA VAL A 228 7.50 -5.83 -21.11
C VAL A 228 7.76 -6.60 -19.83
N PHE A 229 6.77 -6.67 -18.93
CA PHE A 229 6.94 -7.28 -17.62
C PHE A 229 5.61 -7.72 -17.02
N ASP A 230 5.70 -8.59 -16.01
CA ASP A 230 4.53 -9.11 -15.33
C ASP A 230 4.24 -8.38 -14.01
N LEU A 231 2.96 -8.11 -13.78
CA LEU A 231 2.42 -7.62 -12.52
C LEU A 231 1.43 -8.64 -11.95
N HIS A 232 1.43 -8.73 -10.63
CA HIS A 232 0.54 -9.56 -9.84
C HIS A 232 -0.38 -8.65 -9.05
N PHE A 233 -1.68 -8.83 -9.23
CA PHE A 233 -2.71 -8.05 -8.56
C PHE A 233 -3.41 -8.86 -7.48
N TYR A 234 -3.48 -8.30 -6.27
CA TYR A 234 -4.14 -8.89 -5.10
C TYR A 234 -5.12 -7.89 -4.48
N SER A 235 -6.43 -8.19 -4.59
CA SER A 235 -7.52 -7.35 -4.11
C SER A 235 -7.85 -7.49 -2.62
N GLY A 236 -7.34 -8.55 -1.96
CA GLY A 236 -7.72 -8.89 -0.59
C GLY A 236 -9.14 -9.45 -0.44
N GLN A 237 -9.88 -9.68 -1.55
CA GLN A 237 -11.19 -10.31 -1.50
C GLN A 237 -11.08 -11.78 -1.09
N PRO A 238 -11.95 -12.30 -0.19
CA PRO A 238 -11.91 -13.71 0.24
C PRO A 238 -12.05 -14.71 -0.90
N SER A 239 -12.74 -14.34 -1.98
CA SER A 239 -12.90 -15.17 -3.18
C SER A 239 -11.61 -15.30 -4.00
N GLN A 240 -10.67 -14.35 -3.87
CA GLN A 240 -9.42 -14.36 -4.62
C GLN A 240 -8.38 -15.25 -3.94
N LYS A 241 -8.32 -16.52 -4.36
CA LYS A 241 -7.35 -17.50 -3.83
C LYS A 241 -5.93 -17.30 -4.33
N LYS A 242 -5.73 -16.66 -5.48
CA LYS A 242 -4.42 -16.42 -6.11
C LYS A 242 -4.35 -15.00 -6.69
N PRO A 243 -3.18 -14.34 -6.66
CA PRO A 243 -2.99 -13.09 -7.38
C PRO A 243 -3.30 -13.24 -8.86
N VAL A 244 -3.89 -12.21 -9.46
CA VAL A 244 -4.12 -12.19 -10.90
C VAL A 244 -2.86 -11.75 -11.60
N HIS A 245 -2.51 -12.45 -12.67
CA HIS A 245 -1.29 -12.25 -13.42
C HIS A 245 -1.59 -11.40 -14.66
N LEU A 246 -0.94 -10.25 -14.74
CA LEU A 246 -1.07 -9.29 -15.82
C LEU A 246 0.27 -9.15 -16.52
N THR A 247 0.27 -9.11 -17.85
CA THR A 247 1.46 -8.76 -18.62
C THR A 247 1.28 -7.34 -19.15
N ILE A 248 2.26 -6.49 -18.89
CA ILE A 248 2.26 -5.07 -19.22
C ILE A 248 3.27 -4.85 -20.34
N ASP A 249 2.84 -4.18 -21.41
CA ASP A 249 3.71 -3.73 -22.50
C ASP A 249 3.61 -2.20 -22.61
N THR A 250 4.74 -1.52 -22.40
CA THR A 250 4.83 -0.05 -22.41
C THR A 250 5.28 0.51 -23.76
N HIS A 251 5.61 -0.35 -24.73
CA HIS A 251 6.12 0.02 -26.04
C HIS A 251 5.10 -0.21 -27.16
N SER A 252 4.10 -1.07 -26.94
CA SER A 252 3.01 -1.28 -27.89
C SER A 252 2.27 0.04 -28.10
N HIS A 253 2.42 0.64 -29.28
CA HIS A 253 1.62 1.79 -29.63
C HIS A 253 0.23 1.34 -30.06
N HIS A 254 -0.79 2.07 -29.62
CA HIS A 254 -2.19 1.81 -29.89
C HIS A 254 -2.55 1.77 -31.39
N TRP A 255 -1.68 2.26 -32.28
CA TRP A 255 -1.84 2.19 -33.73
C TRP A 255 -1.37 0.86 -34.36
N GLU A 256 -0.57 0.03 -33.68
CA GLU A 256 -0.10 -1.27 -34.23
C GLU A 256 -1.15 -2.38 -34.12
N GLY A 257 -2.27 -2.13 -33.42
CA GLY A 257 -3.36 -3.09 -33.20
C GLY A 257 -4.60 -2.91 -34.08
N GLU A 258 -4.63 -1.95 -35.01
CA GLU A 258 -5.80 -1.66 -35.88
C GLU A 258 -5.96 -2.67 -37.04
N HIS A 259 -5.75 -3.96 -36.81
CA HIS A 259 -6.09 -5.01 -37.77
C HIS A 259 -7.18 -5.99 -37.30
N HIS A 260 -7.85 -5.71 -36.19
CA HIS A 260 -9.14 -6.31 -35.89
C HIS A 260 -10.17 -5.20 -35.64
N GLU A 261 -10.82 -4.78 -36.72
CA GLU A 261 -11.99 -3.91 -36.72
C GLU A 261 -13.09 -4.48 -35.82
N ASP A 262 -13.29 -3.89 -34.64
CA ASP A 262 -14.62 -3.90 -34.02
C ASP A 262 -15.42 -2.74 -34.63
N LYS A 263 -16.17 -3.09 -35.66
CA LYS A 263 -17.27 -2.30 -36.21
C LYS A 263 -18.38 -2.16 -35.17
N HIS A 264 -18.19 -1.32 -34.16
CA HIS A 264 -19.25 -0.59 -33.48
C HIS A 264 -18.63 0.49 -32.60
N GLY A 265 -18.98 1.74 -32.87
CA GLY A 265 -18.52 2.90 -32.09
C GLY A 265 -18.84 2.77 -30.60
N SER A 266 -17.83 2.45 -29.81
CA SER A 266 -17.70 2.87 -28.41
C SER A 266 -16.21 2.91 -28.10
N GLY A 267 -15.71 4.04 -27.61
CA GLY A 267 -14.31 4.13 -27.19
C GLY A 267 -13.98 3.00 -26.22
N ARG A 268 -12.83 2.34 -26.43
CA ARG A 268 -12.35 1.21 -25.63
C ARG A 268 -12.49 1.54 -24.13
N ARG A 269 -13.42 0.87 -23.44
CA ARG A 269 -13.67 1.10 -22.02
C ARG A 269 -12.65 0.31 -21.20
N PHE A 270 -11.68 1.02 -20.64
CA PHE A 270 -10.67 0.43 -19.77
C PHE A 270 -11.26 0.10 -18.39
N SER A 271 -10.77 -0.98 -17.81
CA SER A 271 -11.07 -1.39 -16.43
C SER A 271 -10.47 -0.40 -15.42
N SER A 272 -11.06 -0.29 -14.23
CA SER A 272 -10.54 0.56 -13.16
C SER A 272 -9.10 0.19 -12.75
N LEU A 273 -8.74 -1.11 -12.84
CA LEU A 273 -7.37 -1.57 -12.61
C LEU A 273 -6.41 -1.13 -13.72
N GLU A 274 -6.87 -1.19 -14.97
CA GLU A 274 -6.07 -0.70 -16.11
C GLU A 274 -5.81 0.79 -15.99
N MET A 275 -6.82 1.55 -15.55
CA MET A 275 -6.69 2.98 -15.34
C MET A 275 -5.68 3.31 -14.25
N VAL A 276 -5.66 2.60 -13.11
CA VAL A 276 -4.65 2.85 -12.07
C VAL A 276 -3.23 2.51 -12.54
N ILE A 277 -3.06 1.44 -13.33
CA ILE A 277 -1.75 1.06 -13.92
C ILE A 277 -1.27 2.17 -14.86
N ARG A 278 -2.17 2.70 -15.70
CA ARG A 278 -1.88 3.78 -16.66
C ARG A 278 -1.52 5.11 -16.00
N THR A 279 -1.82 5.32 -14.71
CA THR A 279 -1.31 6.50 -13.97
C THR A 279 0.21 6.50 -13.79
N LYS A 280 0.84 5.32 -13.90
CA LYS A 280 2.30 5.14 -13.85
C LYS A 280 2.86 4.85 -15.23
N TRP A 281 2.35 3.84 -15.92
CA TRP A 281 2.79 3.45 -17.25
C TRP A 281 1.79 3.94 -18.29
N ARG A 282 1.94 5.22 -18.66
CA ARG A 282 1.05 5.87 -19.63
C ARG A 282 1.01 5.05 -20.91
N GLU A 283 -0.20 4.88 -21.46
CA GLU A 283 -0.45 4.17 -22.73
C GLU A 283 -0.13 2.67 -22.75
N ALA A 284 0.33 2.07 -21.66
CA ALA A 284 0.66 0.64 -21.62
C ALA A 284 -0.53 -0.25 -22.01
N THR A 285 -0.28 -1.29 -22.81
CA THR A 285 -1.26 -2.35 -23.04
C THR A 285 -1.15 -3.40 -21.94
N ILE A 286 -2.31 -3.99 -21.60
CA ILE A 286 -2.45 -4.85 -20.44
C ILE A 286 -3.13 -6.14 -20.92
N ASN A 287 -2.41 -7.25 -20.80
CA ASN A 287 -2.93 -8.58 -21.07
C ASN A 287 -3.30 -9.26 -19.74
N TRP A 288 -4.56 -9.68 -19.63
CA TRP A 288 -5.11 -10.33 -18.42
C TRP A 288 -4.85 -11.83 -18.36
N ASN A 289 -4.15 -12.39 -19.35
CA ASN A 289 -3.71 -13.78 -19.39
C ASN A 289 -4.84 -14.79 -19.15
N GLY A 290 -5.99 -14.56 -19.79
CA GLY A 290 -7.19 -15.40 -19.68
C GLY A 290 -8.06 -15.12 -18.44
N THR A 291 -7.68 -14.15 -17.60
CA THR A 291 -8.53 -13.69 -16.48
C THR A 291 -9.51 -12.62 -16.98
N ILE A 292 -10.76 -12.68 -16.51
CA ILE A 292 -11.75 -11.65 -16.84
C ILE A 292 -11.39 -10.35 -16.09
N PRO A 293 -11.33 -9.19 -16.77
CA PRO A 293 -11.13 -7.91 -16.13
C PRO A 293 -12.19 -7.67 -15.05
N PHE A 294 -11.74 -7.35 -13.83
CA PHE A 294 -12.62 -6.96 -12.72
C PHE A 294 -12.44 -5.47 -12.41
N PHE A 295 -13.57 -4.82 -12.15
CA PHE A 295 -13.73 -3.37 -11.92
C PHE A 295 -13.46 -2.47 -13.13
#